data_AF-A0AAW2ETZ7-F1
#
_entry.id   AF-A0AAW2ETZ7-F1
#
_cell.length_a   1.000
_cell.length_b   1.000
_cell.length_c   1.000
_cell.angle_alpha   90.00
_cell.angle_beta   90.00
_cell.angle_gamma   90.00
#
_symmetry.space_group_name_H-M   'P 1'
#
loop_
_entity.id
_entity.type
_entity.pdbx_description
1 polymer ?
#
loop_
_entity_poly.entity_id
_entity_poly.type
_entity_poly.pdbx_seq_one_letter_code
_entity_poly.pdbx_strand_id
1 'polypeptide(L)'
;MIEVTNENFNEVYPQLEHALKNANFIAIDGEFTGIEGEDVKNSLFDSVHERYENNRSHIQPYIIIQFGITAFRRLQNENKYTAEAYNFFLLPRSIPSKNRHFLWQVKALEFLSAYKLDFNKIVYQGISYIDQDDEANLQQQFKENTIFENVEELIMYKEKDDFRNVVTQVFNWLNTSSSDTDSFKIESATPTLQYFMHKELRKQFPNIWTLSGNNMITVIKVPLESRRIFEQEEGSILETVLLESYLGFSKVFKLLVSLKKPIVGHNSLLDYMFIHQQFYKPLPKKYIDFKNNIHKLFPTIYDTKFLIFELREFLETREKWKVTSLSVLVDYFTESQGRHLILGSPVVEMLNNSEKLNEISHKYHTAGWDAYFAGYLFIKIAHIIALKRYGEIVSTKEITHTELMNGLKNYKNCINIIRGSTSHLKFDGPEPISTRPQWLYVKTLASTPITASQVAEEMSQFGAVDAKQFTPKRVLVAVANHRSARDILLHFKKNKELYVVPYSPIRHSPSVQFILWPCVDVTRYDSFQTSRRSRSTSR
;
A
#
# COMPACT_ATOMS: atom_id res chain seq x y z
N MET A 1 19.67 1.57 10.02
CA MET A 1 18.55 0.81 9.37
C MET A 1 19.09 -0.52 8.88
N ILE A 2 18.36 -1.61 9.05
CA ILE A 2 18.82 -2.94 8.61
C ILE A 2 18.29 -3.22 7.21
N GLU A 3 19.18 -3.34 6.24
CA GLU A 3 18.83 -3.84 4.91
C GLU A 3 18.74 -5.37 4.94
N VAL A 4 17.63 -5.91 4.46
CA VAL A 4 17.34 -7.34 4.49
C VAL A 4 17.21 -7.86 3.07
N THR A 5 18.07 -8.81 2.72
CA THR A 5 18.11 -9.49 1.43
C THR A 5 18.02 -11.00 1.67
N ASN A 6 17.92 -11.79 0.60
CA ASN A 6 17.85 -13.25 0.70
C ASN A 6 19.11 -13.86 1.36
N GLU A 7 20.25 -13.17 1.34
CA GLU A 7 21.52 -13.64 1.91
C GLU A 7 21.52 -13.58 3.44
N ASN A 8 20.96 -12.53 4.03
CA ASN A 8 20.97 -12.31 5.48
C ASN A 8 19.61 -12.55 6.15
N PHE A 9 18.55 -12.86 5.40
CA PHE A 9 17.18 -12.98 5.91
C PHE A 9 17.08 -13.91 7.12
N ASN A 10 17.67 -15.11 7.04
CA ASN A 10 17.60 -16.11 8.12
C ASN A 10 18.33 -15.67 9.39
N GLU A 11 19.40 -14.87 9.25
CA GLU A 11 20.17 -14.33 10.39
C GLU A 11 19.45 -13.16 11.06
N VAL A 12 18.80 -12.30 10.25
CA VAL A 12 18.06 -11.13 10.73
C VAL A 12 16.69 -11.48 11.31
N TYR A 13 16.06 -12.56 10.82
CA TYR A 13 14.68 -12.91 11.19
C TYR A 13 14.44 -13.05 12.70
N PRO A 14 15.29 -13.71 13.51
CA PRO A 14 15.10 -13.78 14.97
C PRO A 14 15.09 -12.40 15.65
N GLN A 15 15.96 -11.48 15.20
CA GLN A 15 15.98 -10.11 15.71
C GLN A 15 14.69 -9.38 15.33
N LEU A 16 14.29 -9.46 14.06
CA LEU A 16 13.03 -8.90 13.57
C LEU A 16 11.84 -9.40 14.38
N GLU A 17 11.76 -10.71 14.59
CA GLU A 17 10.68 -11.33 15.35
C GLU A 17 10.61 -10.80 16.78
N HIS A 18 11.76 -10.68 17.44
CA HIS A 18 11.85 -10.07 18.77
C HIS A 18 11.39 -8.61 18.77
N ALA A 19 11.85 -7.81 17.80
CA ALA A 19 11.47 -6.40 17.68
C ALA A 19 9.95 -6.23 17.48
N LEU A 20 9.34 -6.99 16.58
CA LEU A 20 7.90 -6.91 16.29
C LEU A 20 7.03 -7.41 17.45
N LYS A 21 7.46 -8.47 18.15
CA LYS A 21 6.77 -8.97 19.35
C LYS A 21 6.71 -7.92 20.46
N ASN A 22 7.83 -7.23 20.68
CA ASN A 22 7.97 -6.22 21.75
C ASN A 22 7.49 -4.82 21.35
N ALA A 23 7.14 -4.59 20.09
CA ALA A 23 6.62 -3.32 19.62
C ALA A 23 5.25 -2.99 20.25
N ASN A 24 5.02 -1.70 20.53
CA ASN A 24 3.71 -1.15 20.84
C ASN A 24 2.88 -0.91 19.57
N PHE A 25 3.53 -0.52 18.48
CA PHE A 25 2.95 -0.41 17.14
C PHE A 25 4.03 -0.61 16.09
N ILE A 26 3.61 -0.89 14.86
CA ILE A 26 4.49 -1.14 13.72
C ILE A 26 4.12 -0.14 12.63
N ALA A 27 5.10 0.50 12.01
CA ALA A 27 4.89 1.32 10.82
C ALA A 27 5.37 0.59 9.57
N ILE A 28 4.66 0.76 8.45
CA ILE A 28 4.96 0.12 7.17
C ILE A 28 4.90 1.13 6.02
N ASP A 29 5.62 0.80 4.95
CA ASP A 29 5.62 1.52 3.67
C ASP A 29 6.16 0.58 2.57
N GLY A 30 5.86 0.84 1.30
CA GLY A 30 6.34 0.03 0.18
C GLY A 30 6.71 0.85 -1.06
N GLU A 31 7.78 0.42 -1.74
CA GLU A 31 8.14 0.92 -3.07
C GLU A 31 7.63 -0.04 -4.15
N PHE A 32 7.02 0.52 -5.19
CA PHE A 32 6.30 -0.24 -6.21
C PHE A 32 6.93 -0.10 -7.59
N THR A 33 6.78 -1.12 -8.44
CA THR A 33 7.19 -1.04 -9.85
C THR A 33 6.27 -0.15 -10.71
N GLY A 34 5.13 0.28 -10.18
CA GLY A 34 4.19 1.17 -10.84
C GLY A 34 2.93 1.38 -10.01
N ILE A 35 2.25 2.51 -10.19
CA ILE A 35 1.02 2.85 -9.46
C ILE A 35 -0.06 3.50 -10.33
N GLU A 36 0.29 3.96 -11.54
CA GLU A 36 -0.62 4.71 -12.41
C GLU A 36 -1.18 3.83 -13.53
N GLY A 37 -2.48 3.96 -13.80
CA GLY A 37 -3.06 3.58 -15.08
C GLY A 37 -2.92 4.69 -16.12
N GLU A 38 -2.93 4.36 -17.41
CA GLU A 38 -3.02 5.37 -18.46
C GLU A 38 -4.28 6.23 -18.25
N ASP A 39 -4.12 7.56 -18.14
CA ASP A 39 -5.16 8.60 -18.10
C ASP A 39 -6.13 8.67 -16.90
N VAL A 40 -6.00 7.83 -15.85
CA VAL A 40 -6.91 7.88 -14.70
C VAL A 40 -6.37 8.76 -13.57
N LYS A 41 -6.79 10.04 -13.54
CA LYS A 41 -6.56 10.93 -12.41
C LYS A 41 -7.65 10.78 -11.35
N ASN A 42 -7.23 10.79 -10.09
CA ASN A 42 -8.15 10.84 -8.95
C ASN A 42 -9.07 12.07 -9.04
N SER A 43 -10.37 11.86 -8.92
CA SER A 43 -11.39 12.91 -9.03
C SER A 43 -12.21 13.05 -7.75
N LEU A 44 -12.58 14.30 -7.40
CA LEU A 44 -13.49 14.63 -6.31
C LEU A 44 -14.90 14.03 -6.49
N PHE A 45 -15.24 13.57 -7.69
CA PHE A 45 -16.46 12.82 -7.95
C PHE A 45 -16.39 11.36 -7.49
N ASP A 46 -15.18 10.79 -7.38
CA ASP A 46 -15.01 9.36 -7.15
C ASP A 46 -15.48 8.99 -5.74
N SER A 47 -16.34 7.98 -5.67
CA SER A 47 -16.57 7.24 -4.44
C SER A 47 -15.33 6.42 -4.07
N VAL A 48 -15.22 6.06 -2.79
CA VAL A 48 -14.15 5.16 -2.32
C VAL A 48 -14.22 3.80 -3.02
N HIS A 49 -15.44 3.35 -3.34
CA HIS A 49 -15.67 2.13 -4.10
C HIS A 49 -15.09 2.25 -5.52
N GLU A 50 -15.43 3.31 -6.26
CA GLU A 50 -14.87 3.54 -7.60
C GLU A 50 -13.33 3.71 -7.54
N ARG A 51 -12.79 4.36 -6.51
CA ARG A 51 -11.34 4.45 -6.28
C ARG A 51 -10.72 3.07 -6.14
N TYR A 52 -11.34 2.17 -5.37
CA TYR A 52 -10.85 0.81 -5.22
C TYR A 52 -10.92 0.03 -6.54
N GLU A 53 -12.04 0.09 -7.25
CA GLU A 53 -12.22 -0.61 -8.54
C GLU A 53 -11.18 -0.16 -9.55
N ASN A 54 -10.98 1.15 -9.67
CA ASN A 54 -9.96 1.74 -10.54
C ASN A 54 -8.56 1.31 -10.09
N ASN A 55 -8.20 1.44 -8.81
CA ASN A 55 -6.88 1.03 -8.36
C ASN A 55 -6.65 -0.46 -8.63
N ARG A 56 -7.64 -1.32 -8.34
CA ARG A 56 -7.54 -2.77 -8.57
C ARG A 56 -7.25 -3.10 -10.04
N SER A 57 -7.92 -2.45 -10.99
CA SER A 57 -7.71 -2.73 -12.41
C SER A 57 -6.33 -2.32 -12.91
N HIS A 58 -5.70 -1.32 -12.29
CA HIS A 58 -4.42 -0.78 -12.75
C HIS A 58 -3.20 -1.36 -12.03
N ILE A 59 -3.30 -1.70 -10.74
CA ILE A 59 -2.12 -2.13 -9.96
C ILE A 59 -1.80 -3.61 -10.06
N GLN A 60 -2.72 -4.42 -10.61
CA GLN A 60 -2.57 -5.87 -10.73
C GLN A 60 -1.23 -6.36 -11.32
N PRO A 61 -0.67 -5.74 -12.39
CA PRO A 61 0.59 -6.19 -12.98
C PRO A 61 1.84 -5.67 -12.24
N TYR A 62 1.70 -4.75 -11.29
CA TYR A 62 2.82 -4.17 -10.54
C TYR A 62 3.04 -4.90 -9.23
N ILE A 63 4.23 -4.74 -8.64
CA ILE A 63 4.63 -5.40 -7.40
C ILE A 63 5.34 -4.43 -6.46
N ILE A 64 5.29 -4.72 -5.16
CA ILE A 64 6.25 -4.23 -4.17
C ILE A 64 7.61 -4.88 -4.45
N ILE A 65 8.65 -4.06 -4.52
CA ILE A 65 10.06 -4.48 -4.66
C ILE A 65 10.92 -4.11 -3.45
N GLN A 66 10.45 -3.16 -2.64
CA GLN A 66 11.05 -2.84 -1.36
C GLN A 66 9.94 -2.65 -0.33
N PHE A 67 10.06 -3.29 0.82
CA PHE A 67 9.07 -3.18 1.89
C PHE A 67 9.73 -2.70 3.18
N GLY A 68 9.21 -1.62 3.74
CA GLY A 68 9.70 -1.01 4.97
C GLY A 68 8.90 -1.46 6.17
N ILE A 69 9.59 -1.85 7.24
CA ILE A 69 8.96 -2.15 8.53
C ILE A 69 9.74 -1.44 9.62
N THR A 70 9.06 -0.66 10.46
CA THR A 70 9.66 -0.11 11.66
C THR A 70 8.87 -0.51 12.90
N ALA A 71 9.54 -1.18 13.83
CA ALA A 71 8.99 -1.56 15.13
C ALA A 71 9.23 -0.44 16.15
N PHE A 72 8.16 0.10 16.77
CA PHE A 72 8.26 1.14 17.78
C PHE A 72 7.90 0.60 19.16
N ARG A 73 8.82 0.73 20.11
CA ARG A 73 8.65 0.28 21.50
C ARG A 73 8.77 1.46 22.47
N ARG A 74 7.78 1.64 23.33
CA ARG A 74 7.79 2.62 24.42
C ARG A 74 8.69 2.12 25.56
N LEU A 75 9.59 2.96 26.05
CA LEU A 75 10.32 2.70 27.28
C LEU A 75 9.43 3.03 28.48
N GLN A 76 9.37 2.15 29.49
CA GLN A 76 8.41 2.27 30.59
C GLN A 76 8.69 3.47 31.51
N ASN A 77 9.95 3.84 31.71
CA ASN A 77 10.37 4.86 32.67
C ASN A 77 10.89 6.15 32.01
N GLU A 78 10.81 6.24 30.69
CA GLU A 78 11.30 7.38 29.93
C GLU A 78 10.20 7.85 28.99
N ASN A 79 10.14 9.16 28.75
CA ASN A 79 9.29 9.71 27.70
C ASN A 79 9.91 9.50 26.32
N LYS A 80 10.15 8.23 25.97
CA LYS A 80 10.96 7.83 24.82
C LYS A 80 10.43 6.57 24.16
N TYR A 81 10.51 6.53 22.84
CA TYR A 81 10.36 5.33 22.02
C TYR A 81 11.70 4.94 21.43
N THR A 82 11.95 3.64 21.37
CA THR A 82 12.99 3.05 20.53
C THR A 82 12.37 2.54 19.23
N ALA A 83 13.08 2.73 18.12
CA ALA A 83 12.68 2.31 16.78
C ALA A 83 13.73 1.39 16.16
N GLU A 84 13.27 0.25 15.63
CA GLU A 84 14.08 -0.66 14.82
C GLU A 84 13.48 -0.74 13.42
N ALA A 85 14.22 -0.21 12.44
CA ALA A 85 13.78 -0.11 11.05
C ALA A 85 14.49 -1.13 10.15
N TYR A 86 13.69 -1.80 9.32
CA TYR A 86 14.09 -2.85 8.38
C TYR A 86 13.63 -2.48 6.98
N ASN A 87 14.46 -2.78 6.00
CA ASN A 87 14.21 -2.50 4.59
C ASN A 87 14.42 -3.78 3.78
N PHE A 88 13.33 -4.43 3.38
CA PHE A 88 13.34 -5.73 2.70
C PHE A 88 13.35 -5.55 1.19
N PHE A 89 14.31 -6.16 0.50
CA PHE A 89 14.35 -6.22 -0.96
C PHE A 89 13.63 -7.47 -1.45
N LEU A 90 12.61 -7.31 -2.29
CA LEU A 90 11.68 -8.38 -2.66
C LEU A 90 11.73 -8.66 -4.16
N LEU A 91 11.76 -9.94 -4.52
CA LEU A 91 11.57 -10.37 -5.90
C LEU A 91 10.83 -11.72 -5.92
N PRO A 92 9.69 -11.83 -6.64
CA PRO A 92 8.99 -13.10 -6.74
C PRO A 92 9.86 -14.10 -7.52
N ARG A 93 9.89 -15.36 -7.08
CA ARG A 93 10.45 -16.47 -7.85
C ARG A 93 9.32 -17.19 -8.59
N SER A 94 9.65 -17.77 -9.74
CA SER A 94 8.74 -18.71 -10.40
C SER A 94 8.61 -19.95 -9.53
N ILE A 95 7.37 -20.40 -9.34
CA ILE A 95 7.05 -21.67 -8.67
C ILE A 95 6.75 -22.71 -9.75
N PRO A 96 6.91 -24.02 -9.46
CA PRO A 96 6.71 -25.09 -10.45
C PRO A 96 5.39 -25.01 -11.23
N SER A 97 4.31 -24.57 -10.59
CA SER A 97 2.99 -24.47 -11.21
C SER A 97 2.68 -23.15 -11.91
N LYS A 98 3.54 -22.12 -11.77
CA LYS A 98 3.18 -20.75 -12.18
C LYS A 98 4.42 -19.91 -12.46
N ASN A 99 4.56 -19.51 -13.72
CA ASN A 99 5.51 -18.50 -14.12
C ASN A 99 4.95 -17.10 -13.85
N ARG A 100 5.64 -16.30 -13.05
CA ARG A 100 5.17 -14.97 -12.66
C ARG A 100 5.72 -13.91 -13.62
N HIS A 101 4.82 -13.04 -14.08
CA HIS A 101 5.16 -11.87 -14.88
C HIS A 101 4.70 -10.62 -14.13
N PHE A 102 5.53 -9.57 -14.17
CA PHE A 102 5.18 -8.26 -13.65
C PHE A 102 5.63 -7.18 -14.63
N LEU A 103 5.05 -6.00 -14.52
CA LEU A 103 5.41 -4.82 -15.30
C LEU A 103 6.20 -3.83 -14.44
N TRP A 104 6.96 -2.98 -15.11
CA TRP A 104 7.61 -1.82 -14.51
C TRP A 104 7.26 -0.56 -15.29
N GLN A 105 6.64 0.40 -14.62
CA GLN A 105 6.37 1.71 -15.19
C GLN A 105 7.68 2.51 -15.28
N VAL A 106 8.00 3.04 -16.46
CA VAL A 106 9.25 3.79 -16.70
C VAL A 106 9.41 4.95 -15.71
N LYS A 107 8.34 5.72 -15.46
CA LYS A 107 8.37 6.82 -14.48
C LYS A 107 8.71 6.35 -13.05
N ALA A 108 8.22 5.19 -12.64
CA ALA A 108 8.53 4.64 -11.33
C ALA A 108 10.00 4.21 -11.27
N LEU A 109 10.51 3.58 -12.33
CA LEU A 109 11.93 3.24 -12.45
C LEU A 109 12.84 4.48 -12.40
N GLU A 110 12.51 5.54 -13.15
CA GLU A 110 13.23 6.82 -13.16
C GLU A 110 13.22 7.47 -11.77
N PHE A 111 12.05 7.50 -11.12
CA PHE A 111 11.88 8.04 -9.77
C PHE A 111 12.77 7.30 -8.77
N LEU A 112 12.69 5.97 -8.72
CA LEU A 112 13.49 5.15 -7.81
C LEU A 112 15.00 5.26 -8.10
N SER A 113 15.38 5.41 -9.38
CA SER A 113 16.76 5.66 -9.78
C SER A 113 17.27 7.02 -9.26
N ALA A 114 16.43 8.06 -9.30
CA ALA A 114 16.77 9.38 -8.77
C ALA A 114 17.02 9.36 -7.26
N TYR A 115 16.33 8.47 -6.53
CA TYR A 115 16.57 8.21 -5.10
C TYR A 115 17.58 7.10 -4.82
N LYS A 116 18.34 6.66 -5.84
CA LYS A 116 19.46 5.73 -5.72
C LYS A 116 19.07 4.36 -5.15
N LEU A 117 17.88 3.86 -5.49
CA LEU A 117 17.51 2.48 -5.19
C LEU A 117 18.53 1.51 -5.81
N ASP A 118 19.02 0.57 -5.02
CA ASP A 118 19.95 -0.47 -5.49
C ASP A 118 19.17 -1.63 -6.14
N PHE A 119 19.02 -1.57 -7.45
CA PHE A 119 18.33 -2.60 -8.24
C PHE A 119 19.04 -3.96 -8.21
N ASN A 120 20.35 -4.00 -7.96
CA ASN A 120 21.09 -5.27 -7.91
C ASN A 120 20.68 -6.09 -6.68
N LYS A 121 20.41 -5.44 -5.55
CA LYS A 121 19.87 -6.11 -4.35
C LYS A 121 18.51 -6.75 -4.61
N ILE A 122 17.68 -6.14 -5.47
CA ILE A 122 16.39 -6.71 -5.87
C ILE A 122 16.60 -7.92 -6.78
N VAL A 123 17.39 -7.76 -7.84
CA VAL A 123 17.55 -8.77 -8.90
C VAL A 123 18.31 -10.00 -8.42
N TYR A 124 19.45 -9.82 -7.75
CA TYR A 124 20.33 -10.91 -7.36
C TYR A 124 20.05 -11.44 -5.96
N GLN A 125 19.55 -10.58 -5.06
CA GLN A 125 19.40 -10.90 -3.64
C GLN A 125 17.95 -10.71 -3.13
N GLY A 126 16.98 -10.58 -4.05
CA GLY A 126 15.58 -10.39 -3.68
C GLY A 126 15.04 -11.57 -2.88
N ILE A 127 14.40 -11.27 -1.76
CA ILE A 127 13.72 -12.25 -0.91
C ILE A 127 12.47 -12.73 -1.65
N SER A 128 12.32 -14.05 -1.77
CA SER A 128 11.14 -14.64 -2.39
C SER A 128 9.90 -14.49 -1.51
N TYR A 129 8.72 -14.69 -2.11
CA TYR A 129 7.45 -14.70 -1.41
C TYR A 129 6.38 -15.41 -2.24
N ILE A 130 5.41 -15.99 -1.55
CA ILE A 130 4.20 -16.56 -2.14
C ILE A 130 2.95 -16.12 -1.38
N ASP A 131 1.84 -15.98 -2.10
CA ASP A 131 0.54 -15.73 -1.48
C ASP A 131 -0.04 -17.03 -0.88
N GLN A 132 -1.19 -16.93 -0.20
CA GLN A 132 -1.81 -18.11 0.43
C GLN A 132 -2.32 -19.13 -0.58
N ASP A 133 -2.74 -18.70 -1.77
CA ASP A 133 -3.31 -19.59 -2.77
C ASP A 133 -2.18 -20.40 -3.44
N ASP A 134 -1.05 -19.76 -3.73
CA ASP A 134 0.17 -20.40 -4.23
C ASP A 134 0.77 -21.36 -3.18
N GLU A 135 0.80 -20.99 -1.89
CA GLU A 135 1.24 -21.88 -0.82
C GLU A 135 0.34 -23.12 -0.70
N ALA A 136 -0.99 -22.94 -0.72
CA ALA A 136 -1.94 -24.03 -0.66
C ALA A 136 -1.81 -24.96 -1.88
N ASN A 137 -1.57 -24.40 -3.07
CA ASN A 137 -1.34 -25.16 -4.29
C ASN A 137 -0.07 -26.03 -4.19
N LEU A 138 1.05 -25.48 -3.72
CA LEU A 138 2.28 -26.25 -3.50
C LEU A 138 2.07 -27.38 -2.48
N GLN A 139 1.40 -27.08 -1.36
CA GLN A 139 1.05 -28.09 -0.35
C GLN A 139 0.17 -29.21 -0.90
N GLN A 140 -0.76 -28.89 -1.80
CA GLN A 140 -1.59 -29.88 -2.47
C GLN A 140 -0.76 -30.77 -3.40
N GLN A 141 0.14 -30.18 -4.19
CA GLN A 141 1.04 -30.91 -5.09
C GLN A 141 1.98 -31.87 -4.35
N PHE A 142 2.42 -31.50 -3.13
CA PHE A 142 3.18 -32.42 -2.28
C PHE A 142 2.35 -33.63 -1.84
N LYS A 143 1.08 -33.43 -1.46
CA LYS A 143 0.19 -34.52 -1.05
C LYS A 143 -0.15 -35.47 -2.20
N GLU A 144 -0.27 -34.92 -3.41
CA GLU A 144 -0.60 -35.67 -4.63
C GLU A 144 0.64 -36.27 -5.31
N ASN A 145 1.86 -36.00 -4.81
CA ASN A 145 3.14 -36.41 -5.40
C ASN A 145 3.36 -35.92 -6.85
N THR A 146 2.74 -34.82 -7.26
CA THR A 146 2.84 -34.25 -8.62
C THR A 146 3.91 -33.17 -8.76
N ILE A 147 4.49 -32.70 -7.67
CA ILE A 147 5.45 -31.59 -7.68
C ILE A 147 6.70 -31.88 -8.51
N PHE A 148 7.16 -33.14 -8.52
CA PHE A 148 8.44 -33.49 -9.15
C PHE A 148 8.40 -33.27 -10.66
N GLU A 149 7.29 -33.62 -11.31
CA GLU A 149 7.08 -33.41 -12.75
C GLU A 149 7.12 -31.91 -13.08
N ASN A 150 6.40 -31.09 -12.30
CA ASN A 150 6.40 -29.63 -12.48
C ASN A 150 7.80 -29.02 -12.24
N VAL A 151 8.55 -29.53 -11.27
CA VAL A 151 9.93 -29.09 -11.03
C VAL A 151 10.83 -29.47 -12.20
N GLU A 152 10.72 -30.70 -12.72
CA GLU A 152 11.51 -31.18 -13.85
C GLU A 152 11.29 -30.33 -15.10
N GLU A 153 10.08 -29.79 -15.32
CA GLU A 153 9.78 -28.86 -16.42
C GLU A 153 10.48 -27.50 -16.27
N LEU A 154 10.74 -27.04 -15.03
CA LEU A 154 11.45 -25.79 -14.78
C LEU A 154 12.97 -25.89 -14.97
N ILE A 155 13.55 -27.09 -14.84
CA ILE A 155 15.00 -27.27 -14.94
C ILE A 155 15.47 -27.00 -16.38
N MET A 156 16.48 -26.14 -16.51
CA MET A 156 17.02 -25.75 -17.80
C MET A 156 17.69 -26.94 -18.50
N TYR A 157 17.70 -26.93 -19.84
CA TYR A 157 18.37 -27.99 -20.63
C TYR A 157 19.83 -28.20 -20.22
N LYS A 158 20.56 -27.10 -19.99
CA LYS A 158 21.96 -27.15 -19.54
C LYS A 158 22.10 -27.81 -18.16
N GLU A 159 21.22 -27.46 -17.21
CA GLU A 159 21.25 -28.06 -15.87
C GLU A 159 20.96 -29.58 -15.93
N LYS A 160 20.06 -30.02 -16.82
CA LYS A 160 19.81 -31.45 -17.05
C LYS A 160 21.03 -32.15 -17.63
N ASP A 161 21.78 -31.50 -18.53
CA ASP A 161 23.00 -32.05 -19.11
C ASP A 161 24.14 -32.13 -18.09
N ASP A 162 24.35 -31.06 -17.33
CA ASP A 162 25.31 -31.01 -16.22
C ASP A 162 24.99 -32.11 -15.18
N PHE A 163 23.71 -32.36 -14.91
CA PHE A 163 23.29 -33.44 -14.02
C PHE A 163 23.62 -34.84 -14.55
N ARG A 164 23.61 -35.09 -15.87
CA ARG A 164 24.05 -36.39 -16.43
C ARG A 164 25.53 -36.66 -16.14
N ASN A 165 26.35 -35.62 -16.17
CA ASN A 165 27.76 -35.72 -15.79
C ASN A 165 27.88 -36.06 -14.30
N VAL A 166 27.07 -35.44 -13.44
CA VAL A 166 26.99 -35.77 -12.01
C VAL A 166 26.61 -37.22 -11.78
N VAL A 167 25.57 -37.74 -12.48
CA VAL A 167 25.16 -39.15 -12.39
C VAL A 167 26.32 -40.09 -12.74
N THR A 168 27.07 -39.76 -13.80
CA THR A 168 28.25 -40.54 -14.21
C THR A 168 29.34 -40.52 -13.14
N GLN A 169 29.59 -39.36 -12.52
CA GLN A 169 30.57 -39.22 -11.44
C GLN A 169 30.16 -40.02 -10.20
N VAL A 170 28.88 -39.97 -9.81
CA VAL A 170 28.34 -40.74 -8.68
C VAL A 170 28.46 -42.24 -8.94
N PHE A 171 28.14 -42.71 -10.16
CA PHE A 171 28.31 -44.11 -10.54
C PHE A 171 29.77 -44.57 -10.42
N ASN A 172 30.72 -43.78 -10.93
CA ASN A 172 32.16 -44.09 -10.84
C ASN A 172 32.63 -44.09 -9.38
N TRP A 173 32.18 -43.12 -8.58
CA TRP A 173 32.48 -43.05 -7.15
C TRP A 173 31.94 -44.27 -6.40
N LEU A 174 30.73 -44.73 -6.69
CA LEU A 174 30.15 -45.92 -6.05
C LEU A 174 30.98 -47.18 -6.28
N ASN A 175 31.58 -47.33 -7.46
CA ASN A 175 32.42 -48.47 -7.84
C ASN A 175 33.85 -48.40 -7.28
N THR A 176 34.35 -47.22 -6.92
CA THR A 176 35.75 -47.00 -6.48
C THR A 176 35.90 -46.75 -4.98
N SER A 177 34.85 -46.27 -4.30
CA SER A 177 34.89 -45.99 -2.86
C SER A 177 35.03 -47.28 -2.05
N SER A 178 36.09 -47.33 -1.25
CA SER A 178 36.55 -48.50 -0.51
C SER A 178 36.06 -48.51 0.95
N SER A 179 35.60 -47.36 1.47
CA SER A 179 35.13 -47.21 2.84
C SER A 179 33.62 -46.95 2.89
N ASP A 180 32.96 -47.53 3.90
CA ASP A 180 31.55 -47.25 4.23
C ASP A 180 31.34 -45.81 4.74
N THR A 181 32.41 -45.06 5.00
CA THR A 181 32.37 -43.65 5.45
C THR A 181 32.57 -42.63 4.33
N ASP A 182 32.82 -43.07 3.10
CA ASP A 182 33.07 -42.14 1.99
C ASP A 182 31.78 -41.38 1.64
N SER A 183 31.93 -40.11 1.25
CA SER A 183 30.83 -39.29 0.76
C SER A 183 31.23 -38.55 -0.51
N PHE A 184 30.26 -38.26 -1.37
CA PHE A 184 30.46 -37.50 -2.60
C PHE A 184 29.68 -36.19 -2.53
N LYS A 185 30.34 -35.06 -2.77
CA LYS A 185 29.72 -33.74 -2.71
C LYS A 185 29.43 -33.22 -4.11
N ILE A 186 28.22 -32.72 -4.30
CA ILE A 186 27.74 -32.16 -5.55
C ILE A 186 27.33 -30.72 -5.29
N GLU A 187 27.81 -29.79 -6.10
CA GLU A 187 27.35 -28.40 -6.06
C GLU A 187 25.96 -28.27 -6.69
N SER A 188 25.09 -27.47 -6.07
CA SER A 188 23.76 -27.19 -6.60
C SER A 188 23.40 -25.72 -6.37
N ALA A 189 23.08 -25.02 -7.45
CA ALA A 189 22.96 -23.57 -7.44
C ALA A 189 21.63 -23.05 -6.87
N THR A 190 20.54 -23.84 -6.94
CA THR A 190 19.21 -23.38 -6.52
C THR A 190 18.47 -24.47 -5.72
N PRO A 191 17.58 -24.11 -4.79
CA PRO A 191 16.75 -25.08 -4.06
C PRO A 191 15.91 -25.97 -4.99
N THR A 192 15.42 -25.43 -6.11
CA THR A 192 14.66 -26.17 -7.12
C THR A 192 15.52 -27.26 -7.78
N LEU A 193 16.73 -26.89 -8.23
CA LEU A 193 17.67 -27.85 -8.81
C LEU A 193 18.10 -28.88 -7.77
N GLN A 194 18.33 -28.46 -6.52
CA GLN A 194 18.72 -29.33 -5.44
C GLN A 194 17.64 -30.41 -5.19
N TYR A 195 16.36 -30.00 -5.11
CA TYR A 195 15.23 -30.91 -4.99
C TYR A 195 15.16 -31.93 -6.14
N PHE A 196 15.31 -31.46 -7.39
CA PHE A 196 15.33 -32.32 -8.58
C PHE A 196 16.45 -33.37 -8.49
N MET A 197 17.68 -32.94 -8.21
CA MET A 197 18.85 -33.82 -8.10
C MET A 197 18.69 -34.84 -6.98
N HIS A 198 18.16 -34.45 -5.82
CA HIS A 198 17.89 -35.37 -4.72
C HIS A 198 16.95 -36.50 -5.15
N LYS A 199 15.81 -36.17 -5.78
CA LYS A 199 14.81 -37.15 -6.21
C LYS A 199 15.34 -38.06 -7.32
N GLU A 200 16.01 -37.51 -8.33
CA GLU A 200 16.56 -38.33 -9.41
C GLU A 200 17.71 -39.24 -8.96
N LEU A 201 18.64 -38.76 -8.13
CA LEU A 201 19.72 -39.61 -7.60
C LEU A 201 19.15 -40.76 -6.77
N ARG A 202 18.20 -40.49 -5.87
CA ARG A 202 17.53 -41.50 -5.03
C ARG A 202 16.73 -42.52 -5.84
N LYS A 203 16.24 -42.14 -7.03
CA LYS A 203 15.51 -43.00 -7.96
C LYS A 203 16.46 -43.88 -8.78
N GLN A 204 17.58 -43.32 -9.24
CA GLN A 204 18.54 -44.05 -10.09
C GLN A 204 19.45 -44.99 -9.29
N PHE A 205 19.80 -44.64 -8.05
CA PHE A 205 20.72 -45.41 -7.22
C PHE A 205 20.03 -45.90 -5.93
N PRO A 206 19.72 -47.20 -5.80
CA PRO A 206 18.97 -47.72 -4.65
C PRO A 206 19.80 -47.83 -3.36
N ASN A 207 21.12 -47.82 -3.46
CA ASN A 207 22.07 -48.01 -2.35
C ASN A 207 22.71 -46.69 -1.87
N ILE A 208 22.06 -45.54 -2.11
CA ILE A 208 22.51 -44.23 -1.64
C ILE A 208 21.43 -43.50 -0.86
N TRP A 209 21.86 -42.58 0.00
CA TRP A 209 21.04 -41.50 0.52
C TRP A 209 21.69 -40.15 0.21
N THR A 210 20.89 -39.10 0.18
CA THR A 210 21.36 -37.75 -0.15
C THR A 210 20.94 -36.76 0.93
N LEU A 211 21.89 -35.98 1.44
CA LEU A 211 21.71 -35.00 2.49
C LEU A 211 21.85 -33.59 1.92
N SER A 212 20.95 -32.69 2.30
CA SER A 212 20.97 -31.29 1.86
C SER A 212 21.94 -30.46 2.69
N GLY A 213 22.76 -29.65 2.04
CA GLY A 213 23.59 -28.61 2.65
C GLY A 213 23.48 -27.28 1.89
N ASN A 214 24.14 -26.24 2.39
CA ASN A 214 24.15 -24.92 1.75
C ASN A 214 24.76 -25.01 0.34
N ASN A 215 23.90 -24.94 -0.69
CA ASN A 215 24.25 -25.05 -2.11
C ASN A 215 25.01 -26.35 -2.46
N MET A 216 24.85 -27.40 -1.65
CA MET A 216 25.53 -28.68 -1.85
C MET A 216 24.62 -29.85 -1.52
N ILE A 217 24.82 -30.95 -2.24
CA ILE A 217 24.22 -32.26 -1.94
C ILE A 217 25.36 -33.19 -1.54
N THR A 218 25.24 -33.82 -0.38
CA THR A 218 26.16 -34.87 0.04
C THR A 218 25.51 -36.23 -0.22
N VAL A 219 26.15 -37.06 -1.03
CA VAL A 219 25.73 -38.43 -1.32
C VAL A 219 26.52 -39.37 -0.42
N ILE A 220 25.81 -40.28 0.24
CA ILE A 220 26.39 -41.31 1.11
C ILE A 220 25.91 -42.69 0.67
N LYS A 221 26.77 -43.70 0.86
CA LYS A 221 26.40 -45.11 0.67
C LYS A 221 25.54 -45.56 1.84
N VAL A 222 24.42 -46.23 1.54
CA VAL A 222 23.49 -46.70 2.57
C VAL A 222 22.94 -48.07 2.18
N PRO A 223 22.94 -49.07 3.09
CA PRO A 223 22.29 -50.36 2.86
C PRO A 223 20.78 -50.20 2.59
N LEU A 224 20.20 -51.15 1.85
CA LEU A 224 18.78 -51.09 1.44
C LEU A 224 17.80 -50.98 2.62
N GLU A 225 18.09 -51.61 3.76
CA GLU A 225 17.23 -51.53 4.94
C GLU A 225 17.27 -50.14 5.58
N SER A 226 18.46 -49.58 5.81
CA SER A 226 18.63 -48.20 6.30
C SER A 226 18.01 -47.17 5.34
N ARG A 227 18.10 -47.42 4.03
CA ARG A 227 17.49 -46.57 2.99
C ARG A 227 15.97 -46.48 3.13
N ARG A 228 15.30 -47.59 3.46
CA ARG A 228 13.84 -47.62 3.68
C ARG A 228 13.44 -46.82 4.91
N ILE A 229 14.22 -46.93 5.99
CA ILE A 229 14.01 -46.15 7.22
C ILE A 229 14.12 -44.66 6.90
N PHE A 230 15.17 -44.23 6.20
CA PHE A 230 15.32 -42.83 5.80
C PHE A 230 14.19 -42.33 4.89
N GLU A 231 13.66 -43.14 3.96
CA GLU A 231 12.51 -42.70 3.16
C GLU A 231 11.26 -42.46 4.03
N GLN A 232 11.05 -43.29 5.06
CA GLN A 232 9.90 -43.16 5.97
C GLN A 232 10.05 -41.95 6.90
N GLU A 233 11.24 -41.73 7.44
CA GLU A 233 11.49 -40.67 8.44
C GLU A 233 11.75 -39.30 7.79
N GLU A 234 12.48 -39.28 6.67
CA GLU A 234 13.01 -38.06 6.06
C GLU A 234 12.44 -37.78 4.66
N GLY A 235 11.52 -38.62 4.17
CA GLY A 235 10.99 -38.53 2.80
C GLY A 235 10.34 -37.19 2.46
N SER A 236 9.70 -36.54 3.44
CA SER A 236 9.01 -35.24 3.30
C SER A 236 9.87 -34.01 3.59
N ILE A 237 11.13 -34.21 4.02
CA ILE A 237 12.04 -33.12 4.36
C ILE A 237 12.37 -32.30 3.10
N LEU A 238 12.53 -32.96 1.95
CA LEU A 238 12.86 -32.30 0.69
C LEU A 238 11.76 -31.32 0.25
N GLU A 239 10.50 -31.72 0.34
CA GLU A 239 9.32 -30.91 0.03
C GLU A 239 9.20 -29.73 0.99
N THR A 240 9.48 -29.98 2.28
CA THR A 240 9.48 -28.93 3.32
C THR A 240 10.57 -27.89 3.02
N VAL A 241 11.79 -28.32 2.73
CA VAL A 241 12.91 -27.42 2.38
C VAL A 241 12.61 -26.63 1.11
N LEU A 242 12.02 -27.28 0.10
CA LEU A 242 11.61 -26.61 -1.14
C LEU A 242 10.55 -25.54 -0.85
N LEU A 243 9.51 -25.84 -0.07
CA LEU A 243 8.47 -24.88 0.32
C LEU A 243 9.06 -23.69 1.08
N GLU A 244 9.92 -23.97 2.06
CA GLU A 244 10.59 -22.95 2.88
C GLU A 244 11.43 -21.98 2.02
N SER A 245 11.98 -22.46 0.90
CA SER A 245 12.73 -21.63 -0.05
C SER A 245 11.88 -20.62 -0.82
N TYR A 246 10.56 -20.87 -0.95
CA TYR A 246 9.60 -19.97 -1.61
C TYR A 246 8.92 -19.01 -0.63
N LEU A 247 8.79 -19.40 0.65
CA LEU A 247 8.07 -18.60 1.64
C LEU A 247 8.70 -17.23 1.87
N GLY A 248 10.02 -17.16 2.07
CA GLY A 248 10.76 -15.91 2.31
C GLY A 248 9.99 -14.85 3.10
N PHE A 249 9.65 -13.72 2.45
CA PHE A 249 8.95 -12.58 3.08
C PHE A 249 7.51 -12.92 3.52
N SER A 250 6.86 -13.94 2.97
CA SER A 250 5.56 -14.42 3.46
C SER A 250 5.60 -14.84 4.92
N LYS A 251 6.76 -15.25 5.45
CA LYS A 251 6.95 -15.48 6.89
C LYS A 251 6.79 -14.20 7.71
N VAL A 252 7.37 -13.09 7.23
CA VAL A 252 7.24 -11.77 7.86
C VAL A 252 5.79 -11.30 7.81
N PHE A 253 5.12 -11.45 6.66
CA PHE A 253 3.69 -11.13 6.55
C PHE A 253 2.84 -11.95 7.54
N LYS A 254 3.03 -13.27 7.61
CA LYS A 254 2.32 -14.13 8.59
C LYS A 254 2.58 -13.70 10.03
N LEU A 255 3.82 -13.33 10.35
CA LEU A 255 4.18 -12.81 11.66
C LEU A 255 3.42 -11.51 11.97
N LEU A 256 3.45 -10.50 11.08
CA LEU A 256 2.70 -9.25 11.24
C LEU A 256 1.20 -9.51 11.49
N VAL A 257 0.61 -10.40 10.70
CA VAL A 257 -0.80 -10.79 10.84
C VAL A 257 -1.06 -11.49 12.18
N SER A 258 -0.17 -12.37 12.64
CA SER A 258 -0.34 -13.10 13.90
C SER A 258 -0.25 -12.20 15.13
N LEU A 259 0.61 -11.17 15.08
CA LEU A 259 0.87 -10.28 16.22
C LEU A 259 -0.27 -9.30 16.49
N LYS A 260 -1.09 -8.99 15.48
CA LYS A 260 -2.25 -8.07 15.57
C LYS A 260 -1.94 -6.71 16.20
N LYS A 261 -0.68 -6.26 16.10
CA LYS A 261 -0.24 -4.95 16.58
C LYS A 261 -0.88 -3.84 15.74
N PRO A 262 -1.05 -2.63 16.30
CA PRO A 262 -1.44 -1.47 15.51
C PRO A 262 -0.46 -1.25 14.36
N ILE A 263 -0.99 -1.12 13.14
CA ILE A 263 -0.23 -0.81 11.93
C ILE A 263 -0.40 0.67 11.60
N VAL A 264 0.70 1.35 11.32
CA VAL A 264 0.74 2.77 10.94
C VAL A 264 1.27 2.90 9.53
N GLY A 265 0.63 3.72 8.72
CA GLY A 265 1.12 4.09 7.39
C GLY A 265 0.91 5.58 7.09
N HIS A 266 1.35 6.01 5.92
CA HIS A 266 1.09 7.36 5.42
C HIS A 266 0.42 7.28 4.05
N ASN A 267 -0.86 7.65 3.96
CA ASN A 267 -1.63 7.52 2.71
C ASN A 267 -1.70 6.08 2.17
N SER A 268 -1.86 5.12 3.07
CA SER A 268 -1.42 3.74 2.82
C SER A 268 -2.46 2.85 2.13
N LEU A 269 -3.39 3.43 1.34
CA LEU A 269 -4.39 2.65 0.62
C LEU A 269 -3.73 1.67 -0.36
N LEU A 270 -2.79 2.17 -1.15
CA LEU A 270 -2.09 1.34 -2.16
C LEU A 270 -1.23 0.28 -1.50
N ASP A 271 -0.52 0.60 -0.40
CA ASP A 271 0.24 -0.37 0.38
C ASP A 271 -0.61 -1.57 0.79
N TYR A 272 -1.80 -1.32 1.35
CA TYR A 272 -2.72 -2.39 1.72
C TYR A 272 -3.24 -3.18 0.52
N MET A 273 -3.45 -2.54 -0.63
CA MET A 273 -3.87 -3.24 -1.84
C MET A 273 -2.76 -4.14 -2.40
N PHE A 274 -1.51 -3.67 -2.41
CA PHE A 274 -0.36 -4.47 -2.82
C PHE A 274 -0.05 -5.61 -1.84
N ILE A 275 -0.07 -5.34 -0.53
CA ILE A 275 0.08 -6.37 0.52
C ILE A 275 -0.96 -7.47 0.34
N HIS A 276 -2.20 -7.09 0.03
CA HIS A 276 -3.28 -8.04 -0.22
C HIS A 276 -2.91 -8.96 -1.41
N GLN A 277 -2.64 -8.41 -2.59
CA GLN A 277 -2.37 -9.21 -3.80
C GLN A 277 -1.07 -10.01 -3.77
N GLN A 278 -0.04 -9.56 -3.06
CA GLN A 278 1.27 -10.23 -3.08
C GLN A 278 1.46 -11.29 -1.99
N PHE A 279 0.90 -11.08 -0.79
CA PHE A 279 1.19 -11.91 0.37
C PHE A 279 -0.04 -12.63 0.93
N TYR A 280 -1.24 -12.14 0.63
CA TYR A 280 -2.48 -12.77 1.09
C TYR A 280 -3.17 -13.53 -0.03
N LYS A 281 -3.89 -12.83 -0.92
CA LYS A 281 -4.72 -13.39 -2.00
C LYS A 281 -4.92 -12.34 -3.08
N PRO A 282 -5.29 -12.69 -4.32
CA PRO A 282 -5.65 -11.69 -5.33
C PRO A 282 -6.72 -10.70 -4.82
N LEU A 283 -6.59 -9.43 -5.20
CA LEU A 283 -7.55 -8.39 -4.81
C LEU A 283 -8.99 -8.79 -5.20
N PRO A 284 -9.95 -8.76 -4.25
CA PRO A 284 -11.29 -9.27 -4.52
C PRO A 284 -12.05 -8.34 -5.46
N LYS A 285 -12.96 -8.92 -6.25
CA LYS A 285 -13.85 -8.14 -7.13
C LYS A 285 -14.77 -7.20 -6.38
N LYS A 286 -15.14 -7.54 -5.13
CA LYS A 286 -16.00 -6.70 -4.30
C LYS A 286 -15.14 -5.92 -3.31
N TYR A 287 -15.31 -4.60 -3.32
CA TYR A 287 -14.67 -3.69 -2.38
C TYR A 287 -14.93 -4.05 -0.89
N ILE A 288 -16.14 -4.50 -0.56
CA ILE A 288 -16.45 -4.89 0.83
C ILE A 288 -15.61 -6.08 1.31
N ASP A 289 -15.30 -7.02 0.43
CA ASP A 289 -14.46 -8.17 0.75
C ASP A 289 -13.01 -7.71 1.00
N PHE A 290 -12.53 -6.73 0.24
CA PHE A 290 -11.22 -6.11 0.49
C PHE A 290 -11.17 -5.48 1.88
N LYS A 291 -12.17 -4.67 2.25
CA LYS A 291 -12.24 -4.06 3.58
C LYS A 291 -12.21 -5.10 4.70
N ASN A 292 -13.06 -6.11 4.58
CA ASN A 292 -13.18 -7.18 5.57
C ASN A 292 -11.87 -7.97 5.70
N ASN A 293 -11.21 -8.26 4.57
CA ASN A 293 -9.92 -8.93 4.55
C ASN A 293 -8.85 -8.09 5.25
N ILE A 294 -8.69 -6.82 4.90
CA ILE A 294 -7.68 -5.94 5.52
C ILE A 294 -7.95 -5.79 7.02
N HIS A 295 -9.20 -5.56 7.44
CA HIS A 295 -9.53 -5.44 8.85
C HIS A 295 -9.25 -6.74 9.63
N LYS A 296 -9.52 -7.90 9.02
CA LYS A 296 -9.19 -9.21 9.61
C LYS A 296 -7.68 -9.39 9.75
N LEU A 297 -6.90 -9.00 8.74
CA LEU A 297 -5.44 -9.10 8.74
C LEU A 297 -4.84 -8.17 9.80
N PHE A 298 -5.26 -6.89 9.79
CA PHE A 298 -4.77 -5.82 10.65
C PHE A 298 -5.96 -5.11 11.33
N PRO A 299 -6.34 -5.53 12.56
CA PRO A 299 -7.55 -5.01 13.23
C PRO A 299 -7.46 -3.56 13.69
N THR A 300 -6.25 -3.00 13.74
CA THR A 300 -5.98 -1.63 14.17
C THR A 300 -5.01 -0.98 13.20
N ILE A 301 -5.52 -0.04 12.42
CA ILE A 301 -4.77 0.73 11.43
C ILE A 301 -4.86 2.23 11.77
N TYR A 302 -3.77 2.96 11.56
CA TYR A 302 -3.74 4.41 11.57
C TYR A 302 -3.03 4.96 10.33
N ASP A 303 -3.66 5.91 9.66
CA ASP A 303 -3.05 6.64 8.55
C ASP A 303 -2.68 8.05 9.01
N THR A 304 -1.38 8.34 9.03
CA THR A 304 -0.88 9.65 9.49
C THR A 304 -1.35 10.81 8.62
N LYS A 305 -1.60 10.59 7.32
CA LYS A 305 -2.12 11.62 6.44
C LYS A 305 -3.56 11.98 6.80
N PHE A 306 -4.36 10.98 7.17
CA PHE A 306 -5.71 11.20 7.67
C PHE A 306 -5.69 11.92 9.03
N LEU A 307 -4.83 11.48 9.97
CA LEU A 307 -4.70 12.15 11.27
C LEU A 307 -4.33 13.63 11.13
N ILE A 308 -3.47 13.97 10.18
CA ILE A 308 -3.09 15.35 9.87
C ILE A 308 -4.26 16.12 9.27
N PHE A 309 -5.01 15.50 8.36
CA PHE A 309 -6.22 16.12 7.81
C PHE A 309 -7.20 16.52 8.92
N GLU A 310 -7.44 15.64 9.89
CA GLU A 310 -8.29 15.91 11.04
C GLU A 310 -7.69 16.99 11.95
N LEU A 311 -6.36 16.98 12.15
CA LEU A 311 -5.67 17.97 12.96
C LEU A 311 -5.77 19.40 12.39
N ARG A 312 -5.80 19.55 11.06
CA ARG A 312 -5.92 20.86 10.39
C ARG A 312 -7.21 21.60 10.69
N GLU A 313 -8.31 20.89 10.92
CA GLU A 313 -9.57 21.54 11.28
C GLU A 313 -9.50 22.17 12.68
N PHE A 314 -8.60 21.67 13.53
CA PHE A 314 -8.44 22.13 14.91
C PHE A 314 -7.37 23.20 15.08
N LEU A 315 -6.24 23.09 14.37
CA LEU A 315 -5.20 24.10 14.43
C LEU A 315 -5.61 25.26 13.52
N GLU A 316 -6.02 26.39 14.11
CA GLU A 316 -6.43 27.63 13.42
C GLU A 316 -5.36 28.23 12.49
N THR A 317 -4.19 27.58 12.36
CA THR A 317 -3.17 27.81 11.33
C THR A 317 -3.57 27.27 9.96
N ARG A 318 -4.79 27.59 9.50
CA ARG A 318 -5.40 27.07 8.26
C ARG A 318 -4.60 27.38 6.98
N GLU A 319 -3.65 28.32 7.01
CA GLU A 319 -2.94 28.77 5.81
C GLU A 319 -1.65 27.99 5.47
N LYS A 320 -1.10 27.15 6.35
CA LYS A 320 0.30 26.70 6.21
C LYS A 320 0.54 25.26 5.74
N TRP A 321 -0.45 24.35 5.79
CA TRP A 321 -0.28 22.97 5.31
C TRP A 321 -0.91 22.76 3.94
N LYS A 322 -0.44 23.50 2.94
CA LYS A 322 -0.87 23.33 1.55
C LYS A 322 -0.38 22.01 0.95
N VAL A 323 0.78 21.53 1.42
CA VAL A 323 1.39 20.25 1.04
C VAL A 323 1.46 19.37 2.29
N THR A 324 1.01 18.12 2.17
CA THR A 324 0.95 17.13 3.26
C THR A 324 1.71 15.85 2.87
N SER A 325 2.78 16.00 2.08
CA SER A 325 3.72 14.89 1.83
C SER A 325 4.48 14.58 3.11
N LEU A 326 4.92 13.33 3.23
CA LEU A 326 5.61 12.83 4.42
C LEU A 326 6.81 13.71 4.80
N SER A 327 7.70 13.99 3.85
CA SER A 327 8.91 14.81 4.05
C SER A 327 8.60 16.20 4.61
N VAL A 328 7.69 16.94 3.97
CA VAL A 328 7.30 18.30 4.39
C VAL A 328 6.73 18.30 5.81
N LEU A 329 6.01 17.26 6.20
CA LEU A 329 5.43 17.14 7.53
C LEU A 329 6.49 16.80 8.58
N VAL A 330 7.45 15.94 8.25
CA VAL A 330 8.59 15.66 9.14
C VAL A 330 9.39 16.93 9.36
N ASP A 331 9.79 17.63 8.29
CA ASP A 331 10.54 18.88 8.35
C ASP A 331 9.79 19.96 9.18
N TYR A 332 8.46 19.99 9.06
CA TYR A 332 7.63 20.88 9.87
C TYR A 332 7.81 20.62 11.37
N PHE A 333 7.80 19.36 11.80
CA PHE A 333 7.92 18.99 13.22
C PHE A 333 9.37 18.98 13.73
N THR A 334 10.38 18.86 12.86
CA THR A 334 11.81 18.82 13.24
C THR A 334 12.47 20.20 13.19
N GLU A 335 12.19 21.02 12.18
CA GLU A 335 12.96 22.25 11.90
C GLU A 335 12.15 23.53 12.08
N SER A 336 10.83 23.47 11.95
CA SER A 336 9.99 24.68 11.89
C SER A 336 9.26 25.00 13.20
N GLN A 337 8.26 25.89 13.12
CA GLN A 337 7.32 26.27 14.19
C GLN A 337 6.57 25.06 14.79
N GLY A 338 6.51 23.93 14.07
CA GLY A 338 5.91 22.69 14.57
C GLY A 338 6.58 22.14 15.83
N ARG A 339 7.84 22.49 16.09
CA ARG A 339 8.55 22.12 17.33
C ARG A 339 7.82 22.57 18.60
N HIS A 340 7.19 23.73 18.58
CA HIS A 340 6.44 24.25 19.72
C HIS A 340 5.18 23.42 20.03
N LEU A 341 4.56 22.81 19.00
CA LEU A 341 3.36 21.98 19.18
C LEU A 341 3.67 20.61 19.81
N ILE A 342 4.93 20.17 19.75
CA ILE A 342 5.37 18.86 20.24
C ILE A 342 6.24 18.97 21.49
N LEU A 343 6.16 20.08 22.23
CA LEU A 343 6.75 20.18 23.57
C LEU A 343 6.17 19.06 24.45
N GLY A 344 7.01 18.42 25.27
CA GLY A 344 6.64 17.25 26.08
C GLY A 344 6.34 15.97 25.29
N SER A 345 6.41 16.00 23.95
CA SER A 345 6.19 14.82 23.12
C SER A 345 7.32 13.80 23.31
N PRO A 346 7.01 12.49 23.28
CA PRO A 346 8.01 11.45 23.40
C PRO A 346 9.18 11.59 22.42
N VAL A 347 10.41 11.46 22.92
CA VAL A 347 11.60 11.34 22.07
C VAL A 347 11.56 10.03 21.29
N VAL A 348 12.04 10.01 20.06
CA VAL A 348 12.16 8.80 19.26
C VAL A 348 13.64 8.58 18.96
N GLU A 349 14.17 7.45 19.40
CA GLU A 349 15.56 7.05 19.15
C GLU A 349 15.58 5.78 18.32
N MET A 350 16.51 5.70 17.38
CA MET A 350 16.69 4.54 16.52
C MET A 350 17.87 3.72 17.02
N LEU A 351 17.66 2.43 17.28
CA LEU A 351 18.67 1.58 17.92
C LEU A 351 19.84 1.21 16.97
N ASN A 352 19.59 1.18 15.67
CA ASN A 352 20.52 0.66 14.67
C ASN A 352 21.07 1.76 13.74
N ASN A 353 21.30 2.97 14.24
CA ASN A 353 21.98 4.02 13.46
C ASN A 353 22.95 4.83 14.32
N SER A 354 24.23 4.83 13.94
CA SER A 354 25.28 5.67 14.52
C SER A 354 25.33 7.07 13.88
N GLU A 355 24.59 7.29 12.79
CA GLU A 355 24.52 8.58 12.10
C GLU A 355 23.65 9.57 12.85
N LYS A 356 24.08 10.84 12.90
CA LYS A 356 23.32 11.93 13.53
C LYS A 356 22.06 12.22 12.72
N LEU A 357 20.97 12.62 13.39
CA LEU A 357 19.67 12.96 12.79
C LEU A 357 19.76 13.93 11.59
N ASN A 358 20.76 14.82 11.56
CA ASN A 358 20.97 15.80 10.49
C ASN A 358 21.49 15.19 9.16
N GLU A 359 22.04 13.98 9.16
CA GLU A 359 22.43 13.25 7.94
C GLU A 359 21.27 12.41 7.36
N ILE A 360 20.15 12.34 8.08
CA ILE A 360 18.97 11.51 7.76
C ILE A 360 17.97 12.27 6.88
N SER A 361 18.03 13.61 6.86
CA SER A 361 17.12 14.47 6.09
C SER A 361 17.18 14.28 4.56
N HIS A 362 18.20 13.56 4.06
CA HIS A 362 18.36 13.23 2.64
C HIS A 362 18.01 11.77 2.29
N LYS A 363 17.50 10.97 3.24
CA LYS A 363 17.24 9.53 3.05
C LYS A 363 15.75 9.17 2.87
N TYR A 364 14.89 10.15 2.64
CA TYR A 364 13.50 9.94 2.20
C TYR A 364 13.47 9.09 0.91
N HIS A 365 12.36 8.39 0.66
CA HIS A 365 12.16 7.55 -0.55
C HIS A 365 12.96 6.25 -0.56
N THR A 366 13.13 5.68 0.62
CA THR A 366 13.28 4.23 0.76
C THR A 366 12.20 3.76 1.72
N ALA A 367 11.61 2.60 1.46
CA ALA A 367 10.44 2.14 2.22
C ALA A 367 10.74 2.08 3.73
N GLY A 368 11.93 1.64 4.13
CA GLY A 368 12.33 1.60 5.54
C GLY A 368 12.30 2.98 6.21
N TRP A 369 12.78 4.04 5.54
CA TRP A 369 12.82 5.39 6.10
C TRP A 369 11.43 6.01 6.13
N ASP A 370 10.65 5.79 5.08
CA ASP A 370 9.29 6.32 4.98
C ASP A 370 8.38 5.65 6.04
N ALA A 371 8.55 4.35 6.29
CA ALA A 371 7.92 3.66 7.43
C ALA A 371 8.35 4.25 8.79
N TYR A 372 9.65 4.48 9.01
CA TYR A 372 10.14 5.11 10.25
C TYR A 372 9.51 6.50 10.44
N PHE A 373 9.50 7.33 9.40
CA PHE A 373 8.96 8.68 9.47
C PHE A 373 7.45 8.70 9.64
N ALA A 374 6.71 7.76 9.04
CA ALA A 374 5.29 7.58 9.32
C ALA A 374 5.05 7.27 10.81
N GLY A 375 5.84 6.37 11.41
CA GLY A 375 5.74 6.08 12.85
C GLY A 375 6.17 7.25 13.75
N TYR A 376 7.21 7.99 13.36
CA TYR A 376 7.62 9.22 14.04
C TYR A 376 6.49 10.25 14.05
N LEU A 377 5.90 10.56 12.89
CA LEU A 377 4.78 11.49 12.76
C LEU A 377 3.59 11.04 13.57
N PHE A 378 3.28 9.74 13.54
CA PHE A 378 2.19 9.17 14.34
C PHE A 378 2.33 9.52 15.82
N ILE A 379 3.52 9.35 16.41
CA ILE A 379 3.77 9.72 17.82
C ILE A 379 3.55 11.22 18.06
N LYS A 380 4.04 12.07 17.14
CA LYS A 380 3.90 13.53 17.26
C LYS A 380 2.45 13.99 17.15
N ILE A 381 1.70 13.45 16.21
CA ILE A 381 0.28 13.77 16.01
C ILE A 381 -0.55 13.22 17.17
N ALA A 382 -0.27 12.00 17.63
CA ALA A 382 -0.95 11.40 18.78
C ALA A 382 -0.81 12.29 20.03
N HIS A 383 0.38 12.85 20.25
CA HIS A 383 0.64 13.77 21.37
C HIS A 383 -0.26 15.00 21.30
N ILE A 384 -0.31 15.66 20.14
CA ILE A 384 -1.13 16.87 19.95
C ILE A 384 -2.62 16.55 20.14
N ILE A 385 -3.10 15.43 19.58
CA ILE A 385 -4.49 15.00 19.72
C ILE A 385 -4.81 14.67 21.19
N ALA A 386 -3.88 14.07 21.93
CA ALA A 386 -4.06 13.77 23.35
C ALA A 386 -4.10 15.04 24.20
N LEU A 387 -3.22 16.01 23.99
CA LEU A 387 -3.25 17.32 24.69
C LEU A 387 -4.58 18.04 24.49
N LYS A 388 -5.12 18.02 23.27
CA LYS A 388 -6.40 18.64 22.96
C LYS A 388 -7.53 18.13 23.86
N ARG A 389 -7.51 16.84 24.22
CA ARG A 389 -8.54 16.27 25.13
C ARG A 389 -8.46 16.84 26.54
N TYR A 390 -7.32 17.37 26.94
CA TYR A 390 -7.12 18.10 28.19
C TYR A 390 -7.42 19.60 28.09
N GLY A 391 -7.84 20.09 26.92
CA GLY A 391 -8.07 21.52 26.67
C GLY A 391 -6.79 22.31 26.42
N GLU A 392 -5.65 21.64 26.28
CA GLU A 392 -4.35 22.25 26.03
C GLU A 392 -3.93 22.04 24.56
N ILE A 393 -3.34 23.05 23.93
CA ILE A 393 -2.79 22.93 22.55
C ILE A 393 -1.26 22.72 22.61
N VAL A 394 -0.62 23.32 23.61
CA VAL A 394 0.83 23.24 23.86
C VAL A 394 1.02 23.00 25.35
N SER A 395 1.83 22.01 25.70
CA SER A 395 2.12 21.64 27.09
C SER A 395 3.49 20.98 27.18
N THR A 396 4.16 21.09 28.32
CA THR A 396 5.37 20.30 28.62
C THR A 396 5.02 18.97 29.29
N LYS A 397 3.73 18.70 29.54
CA LYS A 397 3.26 17.48 30.18
C LYS A 397 3.63 16.26 29.36
N GLU A 398 4.25 15.29 30.02
CA GLU A 398 4.53 13.99 29.43
C GLU A 398 3.25 13.15 29.41
N ILE A 399 2.92 12.60 28.23
CA ILE A 399 1.72 11.78 28.02
C ILE A 399 2.14 10.32 27.95
N THR A 400 1.42 9.47 28.68
CA THR A 400 1.65 8.02 28.65
C THR A 400 1.22 7.41 27.32
N HIS A 401 1.79 6.26 26.94
CA HIS A 401 1.37 5.56 25.72
C HIS A 401 -0.14 5.27 25.70
N THR A 402 -0.71 4.86 26.84
CA THR A 402 -2.14 4.59 26.97
C THR A 402 -2.99 5.82 26.69
N GLU A 403 -2.61 6.99 27.20
CA GLU A 403 -3.29 8.25 26.91
C GLU A 403 -3.18 8.66 25.44
N LEU A 404 -2.01 8.47 24.81
CA LEU A 404 -1.83 8.70 23.37
C LEU A 404 -2.80 7.85 22.55
N MET A 405 -2.83 6.54 22.81
CA MET A 405 -3.71 5.61 22.09
C MET A 405 -5.20 5.87 22.37
N ASN A 406 -5.55 6.24 23.61
CA ASN A 406 -6.90 6.64 23.96
C ASN A 406 -7.33 7.93 23.25
N GLY A 407 -6.42 8.87 23.03
CA GLY A 407 -6.65 10.06 22.20
C GLY A 407 -7.02 9.70 20.76
N LEU A 408 -6.45 8.62 20.25
CA LEU A 408 -6.60 8.19 18.86
C LEU A 408 -7.78 7.24 18.59
N LYS A 409 -8.54 6.85 19.62
CA LYS A 409 -9.59 5.80 19.49
C LYS A 409 -10.59 6.01 18.35
N ASN A 410 -10.94 7.27 18.04
CA ASN A 410 -11.94 7.61 17.03
C ASN A 410 -11.38 7.62 15.60
N TYR A 411 -10.06 7.57 15.45
CA TYR A 411 -9.37 7.61 14.15
C TYR A 411 -8.86 6.24 13.72
N LYS A 412 -9.12 5.22 14.53
CA LYS A 412 -8.76 3.83 14.23
C LYS A 412 -9.45 3.38 12.95
N ASN A 413 -8.70 2.63 12.13
CA ASN A 413 -9.16 1.98 10.90
C ASN A 413 -9.64 2.96 9.81
N CYS A 414 -9.29 4.24 9.94
CA CYS A 414 -9.55 5.27 8.94
C CYS A 414 -8.29 5.54 8.13
N ILE A 415 -8.38 5.45 6.80
CA ILE A 415 -7.27 5.76 5.89
C ILE A 415 -7.63 6.89 4.95
N ASN A 416 -6.64 7.71 4.60
CA ASN A 416 -6.86 8.92 3.82
C ASN A 416 -7.29 8.59 2.38
N ILE A 417 -8.27 9.34 1.87
CA ILE A 417 -8.67 9.29 0.45
C ILE A 417 -8.34 10.65 -0.18
N ILE A 418 -7.23 10.67 -0.93
CA ILE A 418 -6.83 11.87 -1.68
C ILE A 418 -7.86 12.11 -2.78
N ARG A 419 -8.35 13.35 -2.85
CA ARG A 419 -9.16 13.87 -3.96
C ARG A 419 -10.29 12.89 -4.33
N GLY A 420 -11.19 12.68 -3.37
CA GLY A 420 -12.40 11.87 -3.52
C GLY A 420 -13.61 12.55 -2.89
N SER A 421 -14.77 11.92 -3.09
CA SER A 421 -16.07 12.39 -2.57
C SER A 421 -16.14 12.34 -1.04
N THR A 422 -15.35 11.50 -0.37
CA THR A 422 -15.13 11.51 1.08
C THR A 422 -13.67 11.84 1.41
N SER A 423 -13.38 12.18 2.67
CA SER A 423 -12.00 12.45 3.11
C SER A 423 -11.21 11.18 3.43
N HIS A 424 -11.90 10.11 3.80
CA HIS A 424 -11.29 8.86 4.24
C HIS A 424 -12.18 7.65 3.92
N LEU A 425 -11.56 6.48 3.98
CA LEU A 425 -12.17 5.16 4.03
C LEU A 425 -12.16 4.69 5.47
N LYS A 426 -13.16 3.92 5.91
CA LYS A 426 -13.16 3.24 7.21
C LYS A 426 -13.27 1.72 7.06
N PHE A 427 -12.25 0.97 7.48
CA PHE A 427 -12.19 -0.48 7.27
C PHE A 427 -13.22 -1.29 8.08
N ASP A 428 -13.54 -0.86 9.30
CA ASP A 428 -14.38 -1.59 10.27
C ASP A 428 -15.81 -1.03 10.38
N GLY A 429 -16.29 -0.33 9.35
CA GLY A 429 -17.60 0.29 9.37
C GLY A 429 -18.08 0.81 8.02
N PRO A 430 -19.25 1.46 7.98
CA PRO A 430 -19.73 2.13 6.78
C PRO A 430 -18.80 3.29 6.38
N GLU A 431 -18.87 3.70 5.12
CA GLU A 431 -18.15 4.88 4.66
C GLU A 431 -18.62 6.14 5.40
N PRO A 432 -17.71 7.09 5.67
CA PRO A 432 -18.07 8.32 6.33
C PRO A 432 -19.01 9.16 5.46
N ILE A 433 -19.83 9.98 6.12
CA ILE A 433 -20.63 11.00 5.44
C ILE A 433 -19.68 12.00 4.79
N SER A 434 -19.96 12.37 3.54
CA SER A 434 -19.16 13.37 2.83
C SER A 434 -19.21 14.72 3.54
N THR A 435 -18.04 15.30 3.78
CA THR A 435 -17.87 16.67 4.25
C THR A 435 -17.62 17.66 3.10
N ARG A 436 -17.78 17.20 1.84
CA ARG A 436 -17.60 18.04 0.65
C ARG A 436 -18.85 18.91 0.44
N PRO A 437 -18.68 20.10 -0.16
CA PRO A 437 -19.83 20.90 -0.58
C PRO A 437 -20.65 20.14 -1.64
N GLN A 438 -21.94 20.47 -1.69
CA GLN A 438 -22.80 20.07 -2.79
C GLN A 438 -22.16 20.47 -4.12
N TRP A 439 -22.22 19.58 -5.12
CA TRP A 439 -21.71 19.89 -6.46
C TRP A 439 -22.34 21.17 -6.99
N LEU A 440 -21.61 21.88 -7.83
CA LEU A 440 -22.12 23.04 -8.54
C LEU A 440 -22.59 22.61 -9.93
N TYR A 441 -23.68 23.21 -10.37
CA TYR A 441 -24.20 23.13 -11.72
C TYR A 441 -23.79 24.39 -12.47
N VAL A 442 -23.09 24.21 -13.58
CA VAL A 442 -22.60 25.28 -14.44
C VAL A 442 -23.28 25.15 -15.79
N LYS A 443 -23.88 26.23 -16.29
CA LYS A 443 -24.51 26.30 -17.60
C LYS A 443 -23.99 27.53 -18.34
N THR A 444 -23.50 27.34 -19.57
CA THR A 444 -23.20 28.48 -20.45
C THR A 444 -24.48 29.16 -20.90
N LEU A 445 -24.48 30.49 -20.79
CA LEU A 445 -25.50 31.39 -21.31
C LEU A 445 -25.21 31.80 -22.75
N ALA A 446 -23.99 31.55 -23.24
CA ALA A 446 -23.62 31.79 -24.62
C ALA A 446 -24.28 30.76 -25.58
N SER A 447 -24.30 31.11 -26.86
CA SER A 447 -24.74 30.20 -27.92
C SER A 447 -23.76 29.02 -28.08
N THR A 448 -22.48 29.24 -27.79
CA THR A 448 -21.40 28.26 -27.92
C THR A 448 -21.39 27.24 -26.76
N PRO A 449 -21.05 25.97 -27.04
CA PRO A 449 -20.79 24.96 -26.01
C PRO A 449 -19.67 25.38 -25.06
N ILE A 450 -19.67 24.80 -23.85
CA ILE A 450 -18.57 24.94 -22.89
C ILE A 450 -18.09 23.56 -22.46
N THR A 451 -16.78 23.39 -22.42
CA THR A 451 -16.14 22.13 -22.03
C THR A 451 -15.87 22.08 -20.53
N ALA A 452 -15.84 20.87 -19.97
CA ALA A 452 -15.48 20.65 -18.58
C ALA A 452 -14.09 21.21 -18.24
N SER A 453 -13.12 21.09 -19.15
CA SER A 453 -11.76 21.62 -18.95
C SER A 453 -11.73 23.14 -18.82
N GLN A 454 -12.50 23.87 -19.66
CA GLN A 454 -12.61 25.33 -19.56
C GLN A 454 -13.23 25.76 -18.22
N VAL A 455 -14.30 25.10 -17.78
CA VAL A 455 -14.93 25.39 -16.49
C VAL A 455 -13.97 25.08 -15.33
N ALA A 456 -13.27 23.95 -15.39
CA ALA A 456 -12.29 23.58 -14.36
C ALA A 456 -11.16 24.60 -14.27
N GLU A 457 -10.61 25.03 -15.40
CA GLU A 457 -9.55 26.05 -15.48
C GLU A 457 -10.01 27.37 -14.84
N GLU A 458 -11.17 27.88 -15.26
CA GLU A 458 -11.72 29.14 -14.74
C GLU A 458 -12.03 29.08 -13.24
N MET A 459 -12.51 27.94 -12.75
CA MET A 459 -12.86 27.77 -11.33
C MET A 459 -11.68 27.35 -10.44
N SER A 460 -10.56 26.90 -11.02
CA SER A 460 -9.38 26.44 -10.27
C SER A 460 -8.72 27.54 -9.44
N GLN A 461 -8.91 28.81 -9.80
CA GLN A 461 -8.41 29.97 -9.04
C GLN A 461 -8.99 30.05 -7.62
N PHE A 462 -10.17 29.46 -7.38
CA PHE A 462 -10.83 29.47 -6.08
C PHE A 462 -10.41 28.26 -5.21
N GLY A 463 -9.70 27.30 -5.77
CA GLY A 463 -9.24 26.08 -5.09
C GLY A 463 -9.36 24.84 -5.96
N ALA A 464 -9.08 23.68 -5.37
CA ALA A 464 -9.17 22.42 -6.09
C ALA A 464 -10.62 22.11 -6.49
N VAL A 465 -10.81 21.93 -7.80
CA VAL A 465 -12.09 21.59 -8.44
C VAL A 465 -11.88 20.47 -9.44
N ASP A 466 -12.93 19.69 -9.67
CA ASP A 466 -13.03 18.74 -10.78
C ASP A 466 -14.33 19.02 -11.53
N ALA A 467 -14.29 18.94 -12.86
CA ALA A 467 -15.43 19.19 -13.72
C ALA A 467 -15.78 17.94 -14.53
N LYS A 468 -17.07 17.62 -14.60
CA LYS A 468 -17.61 16.51 -15.38
C LYS A 468 -18.62 17.05 -16.38
N GLN A 469 -18.40 16.77 -17.67
CA GLN A 469 -19.33 17.17 -18.72
C GLN A 469 -20.68 16.48 -18.50
N PHE A 470 -21.77 17.25 -18.49
CA PHE A 470 -23.13 16.73 -18.36
C PHE A 470 -23.89 16.77 -19.69
N THR A 471 -23.79 17.89 -20.41
CA THR A 471 -24.27 18.08 -21.80
C THR A 471 -23.35 19.10 -22.48
N PRO A 472 -23.40 19.34 -23.81
CA PRO A 472 -22.54 20.35 -24.46
C PRO A 472 -22.59 21.77 -23.85
N LYS A 473 -23.68 22.12 -23.14
CA LYS A 473 -23.84 23.42 -22.48
C LYS A 473 -23.83 23.38 -20.95
N ARG A 474 -23.64 22.20 -20.35
CA ARG A 474 -23.80 22.00 -18.90
C ARG A 474 -22.67 21.15 -18.34
N VAL A 475 -22.13 21.59 -17.23
CA VAL A 475 -21.01 20.96 -16.54
C VAL A 475 -21.37 20.83 -15.05
N LEU A 476 -21.04 19.69 -14.46
CA LEU A 476 -21.06 19.52 -13.01
C LEU A 476 -19.66 19.79 -12.48
N VAL A 477 -19.57 20.50 -11.35
CA VAL A 477 -18.30 20.84 -10.72
C VAL A 477 -18.30 20.35 -9.28
N ALA A 478 -17.38 19.46 -8.96
CA ALA A 478 -17.08 19.06 -7.59
C ALA A 478 -15.99 19.98 -7.03
N VAL A 479 -16.20 20.50 -5.83
CA VAL A 479 -15.29 21.47 -5.19
C VAL A 479 -14.74 20.86 -3.91
N ALA A 480 -13.45 21.04 -3.63
CA ALA A 480 -12.81 20.36 -2.51
C ALA A 480 -13.31 20.82 -1.14
N ASN A 481 -13.74 22.07 -0.97
CA ASN A 481 -14.13 22.62 0.33
C ASN A 481 -15.23 23.70 0.21
N HIS A 482 -15.94 23.95 1.31
CA HIS A 482 -17.07 24.89 1.37
C HIS A 482 -16.69 26.36 1.13
N ARG A 483 -15.47 26.78 1.48
CA ARG A 483 -15.00 28.16 1.23
C ARG A 483 -14.89 28.40 -0.27
N SER A 484 -14.15 27.55 -0.98
CA SER A 484 -14.00 27.61 -2.44
C SER A 484 -15.37 27.58 -3.13
N ALA A 485 -16.28 26.71 -2.69
CA ALA A 485 -17.63 26.64 -3.27
C ALA A 485 -18.42 27.95 -3.06
N ARG A 486 -18.32 28.56 -1.87
CA ARG A 486 -18.93 29.86 -1.59
C ARG A 486 -18.33 30.97 -2.44
N ASP A 487 -17.01 31.00 -2.58
CA ASP A 487 -16.30 32.03 -3.34
C ASP A 487 -16.64 31.95 -4.83
N ILE A 488 -16.71 30.74 -5.40
CA ILE A 488 -17.22 30.51 -6.77
C ILE A 488 -18.65 31.04 -6.91
N LEU A 489 -19.57 30.63 -6.02
CA LEU A 489 -20.97 31.06 -6.10
C LEU A 489 -21.13 32.58 -6.00
N LEU A 490 -20.30 33.25 -5.19
CA LEU A 490 -20.31 34.71 -5.07
C LEU A 490 -19.76 35.38 -6.33
N HIS A 491 -18.63 34.89 -6.85
CA HIS A 491 -18.00 35.42 -8.06
C HIS A 491 -18.94 35.33 -9.28
N PHE A 492 -19.61 34.19 -9.46
CA PHE A 492 -20.47 33.94 -10.61
C PHE A 492 -21.92 34.40 -10.45
N LYS A 493 -22.31 34.99 -9.30
CA LYS A 493 -23.70 35.36 -9.00
C LYS A 493 -24.37 36.26 -10.04
N LYS A 494 -23.60 37.13 -10.70
CA LYS A 494 -24.06 38.07 -11.74
C LYS A 494 -23.26 37.95 -13.03
N ASN A 495 -22.63 36.80 -13.27
CA ASN A 495 -21.85 36.57 -14.47
C ASN A 495 -22.77 36.50 -15.70
N LYS A 496 -22.36 37.12 -16.82
CA LYS A 496 -23.16 37.20 -18.06
C LYS A 496 -22.98 35.98 -18.97
N GLU A 497 -21.92 35.22 -18.76
CA GLU A 497 -21.51 34.09 -19.60
C GLU A 497 -21.87 32.76 -18.95
N LEU A 498 -21.72 32.63 -17.63
CA LEU A 498 -21.96 31.40 -16.88
C LEU A 498 -23.04 31.56 -15.82
N TYR A 499 -23.98 30.63 -15.81
CA TYR A 499 -24.92 30.41 -14.73
C TYR A 499 -24.40 29.32 -13.79
N VAL A 500 -24.11 29.68 -12.54
CA VAL A 500 -23.52 28.77 -11.54
C VAL A 500 -24.39 28.73 -10.27
N VAL A 501 -24.84 27.53 -9.89
CA VAL A 501 -25.70 27.32 -8.70
C VAL A 501 -25.42 25.96 -8.04
N PRO A 502 -25.80 25.73 -6.77
CA PRO A 502 -25.75 24.40 -6.17
C PRO A 502 -26.62 23.40 -6.96
N TYR A 503 -26.06 22.23 -7.26
CA TYR A 503 -26.69 21.21 -8.07
C TYR A 503 -27.85 20.51 -7.34
N SER A 504 -29.08 20.67 -7.84
CA SER A 504 -30.24 19.89 -7.42
C SER A 504 -30.57 18.83 -8.47
N PRO A 505 -30.61 17.53 -8.13
CA PRO A 505 -31.02 16.47 -9.06
C PRO A 505 -32.41 16.71 -9.65
N ILE A 506 -33.33 17.26 -8.87
CA ILE A 506 -34.71 17.52 -9.29
C ILE A 506 -34.76 18.73 -10.23
N ARG A 507 -34.23 19.89 -9.83
CA ARG A 507 -34.32 21.13 -10.64
C ARG A 507 -33.47 21.09 -11.90
N HIS A 508 -32.42 20.27 -11.90
CA HIS A 508 -31.51 20.14 -13.03
C HIS A 508 -31.70 18.84 -13.83
N SER A 509 -32.72 18.04 -13.49
CA SER A 509 -33.14 16.90 -14.30
C SER A 509 -33.67 17.40 -15.65
N PRO A 510 -33.23 16.81 -16.79
CA PRO A 510 -33.77 17.13 -18.10
C PRO A 510 -35.30 17.03 -18.12
N SER A 511 -35.88 15.94 -17.61
CA SER A 511 -37.32 15.67 -17.64
C SER A 511 -38.14 16.67 -16.83
N VAL A 512 -37.63 17.15 -15.71
CA VAL A 512 -38.31 18.15 -14.86
C VAL A 512 -38.24 19.54 -15.48
N GLN A 513 -37.12 19.87 -16.14
CA GLN A 513 -37.00 21.13 -16.88
C GLN A 513 -37.95 21.18 -18.08
N PHE A 514 -38.23 20.05 -18.73
CA PHE A 514 -39.26 19.96 -19.77
C PHE A 514 -40.68 20.17 -19.22
N ILE A 515 -40.98 19.72 -18.00
CA ILE A 515 -42.30 19.88 -17.36
C ILE A 515 -42.50 21.30 -16.81
N LEU A 516 -41.44 21.99 -16.38
CA LEU A 516 -41.51 23.36 -15.86
C LEU A 516 -41.45 24.43 -16.96
N TRP A 517 -41.00 24.10 -18.18
CA TRP A 517 -40.90 25.05 -19.29
C TRP A 517 -42.25 25.66 -19.72
N PRO A 518 -43.41 24.97 -19.69
CA PRO A 518 -44.68 25.60 -20.08
C PRO A 518 -45.30 26.49 -18.99
N CYS A 519 -44.78 26.51 -17.75
CA CYS A 519 -45.46 27.18 -16.63
C CYS A 519 -44.88 28.56 -16.24
N VAL A 520 -43.81 29.03 -16.86
CA VAL A 520 -43.17 30.31 -16.49
C VAL A 520 -43.43 31.46 -17.48
N ASP A 521 -43.99 31.19 -18.67
CA ASP A 521 -44.29 32.23 -19.66
C ASP A 521 -45.64 32.95 -19.49
N VAL A 522 -46.44 32.62 -18.45
CA VAL A 522 -47.77 33.25 -18.24
C VAL A 522 -47.76 34.46 -17.29
N THR A 523 -46.64 34.80 -16.62
CA THR A 523 -46.60 35.95 -15.69
C THR A 523 -45.78 37.16 -16.15
N ARG A 524 -45.51 37.28 -17.46
CA ARG A 524 -44.86 38.48 -18.05
C ARG A 524 -45.66 39.21 -19.11
N TYR A 525 -46.95 38.93 -19.26
CA TYR A 525 -47.80 39.56 -20.28
C TYR A 525 -49.06 40.29 -19.76
N ASP A 526 -49.15 40.61 -18.46
CA ASP A 526 -50.29 41.34 -17.88
C ASP A 526 -49.89 42.58 -17.06
N SER A 527 -48.94 43.38 -17.57
CA SER A 527 -48.64 44.70 -16.99
C SER A 527 -48.37 45.78 -18.04
N PHE A 528 -49.02 45.69 -19.21
CA PHE A 528 -48.91 46.71 -20.26
C PHE A 528 -50.21 46.91 -21.04
N GLN A 529 -51.37 47.00 -20.37
CA GLN A 529 -52.59 47.51 -21.01
C GLN A 529 -53.63 48.06 -20.01
N THR A 530 -53.24 49.01 -19.15
CA THR A 530 -54.20 49.81 -18.36
C THR A 530 -53.66 51.23 -18.10
N SER A 531 -53.20 51.92 -19.15
CA SER A 531 -53.11 53.39 -19.10
C SER A 531 -53.14 53.97 -20.52
N ARG A 532 -54.34 54.17 -21.07
CA ARG A 532 -54.66 55.17 -22.12
C ARG A 532 -56.07 54.89 -22.65
N ARG A 533 -57.07 55.53 -22.04
CA ARG A 533 -58.29 56.07 -22.71
C ARG A 533 -59.26 56.62 -21.67
N SER A 534 -59.09 57.89 -21.33
CA SER A 534 -60.20 58.79 -20.98
C SER A 534 -59.70 60.24 -20.96
N ARG A 535 -60.55 61.17 -21.41
CA ARG A 535 -60.32 62.58 -21.86
C ARG A 535 -59.94 62.66 -23.34
N SER A 536 -60.65 63.35 -24.23
CA SER A 536 -61.81 64.28 -24.19
C SER A 536 -62.15 64.55 -25.68
N THR A 537 -63.41 64.66 -26.10
CA THR A 537 -64.15 65.92 -26.45
C THR A 537 -65.62 65.52 -26.72
N SER A 538 -66.67 66.12 -26.15
CA SER A 538 -67.24 67.47 -26.31
C SER A 538 -67.65 67.83 -27.75
N ARG A 539 -68.86 67.42 -28.17
CA ARG A 539 -70.00 68.27 -28.56
C ARG A 539 -71.17 67.41 -29.03
#